data_AF-A0A1N6II69-F1
#
_entry.id   AF-A0A1N6II69-F1
#
_cell.length_a   1.000
_cell.length_b   1.000
_cell.length_c   1.000
_cell.angle_alpha   90.00
_cell.angle_beta   90.00
_cell.angle_gamma   90.00
#
_symmetry.space_group_name_H-M   'P 1'
#
loop_
_entity.id
_entity.type
_entity.pdbx_description
1 polymer ?
#
loop_
_entity_poly.entity_id
_entity_poly.type
_entity_poly.pdbx_seq_one_letter_code
_entity_poly.pdbx_strand_id
1 'polypeptide(L)'
;MEFLDSMKQPFESSEEIITEKPSVQQYQARAASNSRTVSHTSTLSSFGINWTTYRVTVTYTYNSTGALKAGTTSGIVVRNLNPLVKTSRTSSYGSISNKKYSGVATFSYKIGPLKGLSVQIGTYNLKVTGGENGLISGSAWKN
;
A
#
# COMPACT_ATOMS: atom_id res chain seq x y z
N MET A 1 -26.00 60.23 69.17
CA MET A 1 -25.99 61.31 68.17
C MET A 1 -24.63 61.29 67.50
N GLU A 2 -24.61 61.59 66.20
CA GLU A 2 -23.48 62.11 65.42
C GLU A 2 -22.57 61.14 64.59
N PHE A 3 -22.68 61.36 63.26
CA PHE A 3 -21.72 61.24 62.14
C PHE A 3 -21.15 59.85 61.78
N LEU A 4 -21.64 59.15 60.74
CA LEU A 4 -21.35 59.33 59.30
C LEU A 4 -19.89 59.72 58.99
N ASP A 5 -19.13 58.77 58.41
CA ASP A 5 -18.49 58.87 57.09
C ASP A 5 -17.14 58.13 57.02
N SER A 6 -17.10 56.98 56.35
CA SER A 6 -15.99 56.64 55.43
C SER A 6 -16.35 55.40 54.60
N MET A 7 -16.93 55.72 53.44
CA MET A 7 -16.83 55.04 52.15
C MET A 7 -15.96 53.76 52.04
N LYS A 8 -16.57 52.67 51.55
CA LYS A 8 -16.19 52.08 50.25
C LYS A 8 -17.27 51.14 49.71
N GLN A 9 -17.51 51.31 48.42
CA GLN A 9 -18.64 50.82 47.64
C GLN A 9 -18.74 49.29 47.58
N PRO A 10 -19.95 48.72 47.43
CA PRO A 10 -20.10 47.31 47.09
C PRO A 10 -19.57 47.08 45.67
N PHE A 11 -18.64 46.13 45.55
CA PHE A 11 -18.19 45.57 44.28
C PHE A 11 -19.40 44.88 43.62
N GLU A 12 -19.93 45.47 42.55
CA GLU A 12 -20.84 44.78 41.63
C GLU A 12 -20.05 43.71 40.89
N SER A 13 -20.33 42.44 41.21
CA SER A 13 -19.87 41.30 40.43
C SER A 13 -20.71 41.19 39.17
N SER A 14 -20.29 41.82 38.08
CA SER A 14 -20.82 41.49 36.75
C SER A 14 -20.22 40.16 36.32
N GLU A 15 -20.93 39.06 36.59
CA GLU A 15 -20.67 37.78 35.93
C GLU A 15 -20.99 37.93 34.44
N GLU A 16 -19.96 38.27 33.67
CA GLU A 16 -19.98 38.17 32.22
C GLU A 16 -20.06 36.68 31.86
N ILE A 17 -21.25 36.21 31.48
CA ILE A 17 -21.43 34.86 30.94
C ILE A 17 -20.73 34.84 29.58
N ILE A 18 -19.46 34.44 29.58
CA ILE A 18 -18.71 34.15 28.35
C ILE A 18 -19.40 32.95 27.69
N THR A 19 -20.28 33.24 26.73
CA THR A 19 -20.80 32.22 25.83
C THR A 19 -19.70 31.88 24.84
N GLU A 20 -18.78 31.01 25.23
CA GLU A 20 -17.87 30.36 24.29
C GLU A 20 -18.72 29.56 23.29
N LYS A 21 -18.85 30.08 22.08
CA LYS A 21 -19.37 29.31 20.95
C LYS A 21 -18.43 28.13 20.76
N PRO A 22 -18.90 26.86 20.86
CA PRO A 22 -18.01 25.73 20.61
C PRO A 22 -17.50 25.85 19.19
N SER A 23 -16.18 25.98 19.04
CA SER A 23 -15.53 25.91 17.75
C SER A 23 -15.92 24.57 17.12
N VAL A 24 -16.59 24.63 15.96
CA VAL A 24 -16.98 23.44 15.22
C VAL A 24 -15.70 22.83 14.66
N GLN A 25 -15.00 22.04 15.46
CA GLN A 25 -14.00 21.12 14.97
C GLN A 25 -14.75 20.16 14.06
N GLN A 26 -14.62 20.38 12.76
CA GLN A 26 -15.23 19.56 11.73
C GLN A 26 -14.59 18.16 11.82
N TYR A 27 -15.18 17.29 12.65
CA TYR A 27 -14.88 15.87 12.66
C TYR A 27 -15.30 15.31 11.32
N GLN A 28 -14.41 15.35 10.32
CA GLN A 28 -14.61 14.59 9.11
C GLN A 28 -14.61 13.11 9.50
N ALA A 29 -15.79 12.51 9.50
CA ALA A 29 -15.96 11.08 9.70
C ALA A 29 -15.05 10.35 8.67
N ARG A 30 -13.94 9.78 9.15
CA ARG A 30 -13.08 8.96 8.31
C ARG A 30 -13.89 7.73 7.92
N ALA A 31 -14.20 7.58 6.63
CA ALA A 31 -14.82 6.37 6.13
C ALA A 31 -14.04 5.15 6.63
N ALA A 32 -14.74 4.13 7.14
CA ALA A 32 -14.13 2.90 7.60
C ALA A 32 -13.25 2.32 6.48
N SER A 33 -11.99 2.06 6.80
CA SER A 33 -10.99 1.64 5.83
C SER A 33 -10.65 0.18 6.07
N ASN A 34 -10.80 -0.67 5.06
CA ASN A 34 -10.54 -2.11 5.13
C ASN A 34 -9.20 -2.45 4.49
N SER A 35 -8.59 -3.58 4.86
CA SER A 35 -7.41 -4.11 4.18
C SER A 35 -7.80 -5.15 3.15
N ARG A 36 -7.12 -5.15 2.00
CA ARG A 36 -7.30 -6.17 0.96
C ARG A 36 -5.97 -6.65 0.43
N THR A 37 -5.91 -7.94 0.15
CA THR A 37 -4.79 -8.58 -0.53
C THR A 37 -5.24 -9.15 -1.87
N VAL A 38 -4.49 -8.87 -2.94
CA VAL A 38 -4.69 -9.48 -4.26
C VAL A 38 -3.36 -9.98 -4.79
N SER A 39 -3.40 -10.98 -5.67
CA SER A 39 -2.18 -11.55 -6.25
C SER A 39 -2.38 -11.92 -7.71
N HIS A 40 -1.26 -11.97 -8.44
CA HIS A 40 -1.19 -12.51 -9.79
C HIS A 40 -0.05 -13.51 -9.87
N THR A 41 -0.31 -14.65 -10.51
CA THR A 41 0.66 -15.72 -10.72
C THR A 41 0.89 -15.88 -12.21
N SER A 42 2.16 -15.95 -12.62
CA SER A 42 2.52 -16.18 -14.02
C SER A 42 3.74 -17.08 -14.14
N THR A 43 3.81 -17.82 -15.23
CA THR A 43 4.90 -18.77 -15.50
C THR A 43 5.79 -18.24 -16.60
N LEU A 44 7.08 -18.15 -16.31
CA LEU A 44 8.11 -17.91 -17.31
C LEU A 44 8.24 -19.16 -18.18
N SER A 45 7.97 -19.00 -19.46
CA SER A 45 8.12 -20.05 -20.47
C SER A 45 9.04 -19.58 -21.59
N SER A 46 9.91 -20.48 -22.04
CA SER A 46 10.78 -20.28 -23.19
C SER A 46 10.92 -21.58 -23.96
N PHE A 47 11.01 -21.49 -25.29
CA PHE A 47 11.10 -22.65 -26.20
C PHE A 47 9.97 -23.68 -25.99
N GLY A 48 8.75 -23.22 -25.69
CA GLY A 48 7.60 -24.11 -25.43
C GLY A 48 7.62 -24.83 -24.07
N ILE A 49 8.62 -24.58 -23.22
CA ILE A 49 8.77 -25.23 -21.91
C ILE A 49 8.51 -24.21 -20.81
N ASN A 50 7.69 -24.61 -19.83
CA ASN A 50 7.47 -23.87 -18.60
C ASN A 50 8.69 -24.03 -17.67
N TRP A 51 9.31 -22.93 -17.25
CA TRP A 51 10.53 -22.98 -16.44
C TRP A 51 10.25 -22.70 -14.97
N THR A 52 9.69 -21.53 -14.68
CA THR A 52 9.54 -21.08 -13.29
C THR A 52 8.24 -20.31 -13.14
N THR A 53 7.47 -20.62 -12.11
CA THR A 53 6.22 -19.92 -11.77
C THR A 53 6.49 -18.94 -10.66
N TYR A 54 6.06 -17.70 -10.86
CA TYR A 54 6.23 -16.58 -9.94
C TYR A 54 4.87 -16.05 -9.50
N ARG A 55 4.83 -15.42 -8.33
CA ARG A 55 3.64 -14.71 -7.84
C ARG A 55 4.03 -13.34 -7.32
N VAL A 56 3.28 -12.33 -7.70
CA VAL A 56 3.28 -11.01 -7.06
C VAL A 56 2.01 -10.87 -6.22
N THR A 57 2.16 -10.37 -5.00
CA THR A 57 1.07 -10.13 -4.06
C THR A 57 1.17 -8.69 -3.57
N VAL A 58 0.02 -8.03 -3.50
CA VAL A 58 -0.10 -6.68 -2.95
C VAL A 58 -1.14 -6.64 -1.85
N THR A 59 -0.87 -5.86 -0.81
CA THR A 59 -1.82 -5.54 0.25
C THR A 59 -2.00 -4.02 0.31
N TYR A 60 -3.23 -3.55 0.45
CA TYR A 60 -3.55 -2.12 0.50
C TYR A 60 -4.82 -1.88 1.32
N THR A 61 -4.94 -0.67 1.83
CA THR A 61 -6.17 -0.21 2.48
C THR A 61 -7.11 0.40 1.44
N TYR A 62 -8.41 0.10 1.51
CA TYR A 62 -9.44 0.60 0.61
C TYR A 62 -10.71 1.03 1.36
N ASN A 63 -11.52 1.85 0.70
CA ASN A 63 -12.91 2.13 1.08
C ASN A 63 -13.80 2.09 -0.18
N SER A 64 -15.04 2.60 -0.08
CA SER A 64 -16.00 2.70 -1.19
C SER A 64 -15.59 3.60 -2.36
N THR A 65 -14.42 4.25 -2.28
CA THR A 65 -13.86 5.08 -3.36
C THR A 65 -12.64 4.43 -4.02
N GLY A 66 -12.17 3.30 -3.50
CA GLY A 66 -10.99 2.57 -3.96
C GLY A 66 -9.81 2.56 -3.00
N ALA A 67 -8.61 2.32 -3.53
CA ALA A 67 -7.39 2.22 -2.75
C ALA A 67 -6.99 3.59 -2.16
N LEU A 68 -6.71 3.59 -0.86
CA LEU A 68 -6.37 4.77 -0.07
C LEU A 68 -4.91 4.81 0.35
N LYS A 69 -4.40 3.68 0.87
CA LYS A 69 -3.05 3.59 1.43
C LYS A 69 -2.33 2.36 0.89
N ALA A 70 -1.12 2.56 0.38
CA ALA A 70 -0.24 1.48 -0.04
C ALA A 70 0.16 0.66 1.19
N GLY A 71 0.03 -0.66 1.10
CA GLY A 71 0.58 -1.59 2.08
C GLY A 71 1.85 -2.22 1.54
N THR A 72 1.86 -3.54 1.43
CA THR A 72 3.03 -4.30 0.99
C THR A 72 2.92 -4.69 -0.48
N THR A 73 4.06 -4.74 -1.16
CA THR A 73 4.21 -5.45 -2.44
C THR A 73 5.30 -6.49 -2.26
N SER A 74 5.01 -7.75 -2.56
CA SER A 74 5.97 -8.85 -2.43
C SER A 74 5.90 -9.76 -3.65
N GLY A 75 7.07 -10.17 -4.12
CA GLY A 75 7.21 -11.22 -5.13
C GLY A 75 7.82 -12.48 -4.54
N ILE A 76 7.32 -13.66 -4.93
CA ILE A 76 7.91 -14.96 -4.61
C ILE A 76 8.06 -15.85 -5.84
N VAL A 77 8.98 -16.80 -5.76
CA VAL A 77 9.06 -17.96 -6.67
C VAL A 77 8.17 -19.05 -6.09
N VAL A 78 7.12 -19.41 -6.82
CA VAL A 78 6.14 -20.44 -6.39
C VAL A 78 6.69 -21.84 -6.67
N ARG A 79 7.21 -22.05 -7.87
CA ARG A 79 7.88 -23.31 -8.23
C ARG A 79 8.96 -23.05 -9.27
N ASN A 80 10.05 -23.81 -9.21
CA ASN A 80 11.05 -23.86 -10.25
C ASN A 80 11.11 -25.28 -10.83
N LEU A 81 10.72 -25.44 -12.09
CA LEU A 81 10.64 -26.73 -12.79
C LEU A 81 11.96 -27.10 -13.47
N ASN A 82 12.76 -26.10 -13.84
CA ASN A 82 14.03 -26.33 -14.49
C ASN A 82 15.18 -26.08 -13.48
N PRO A 83 15.89 -27.14 -13.02
CA PRO A 83 16.96 -26.99 -12.02
C PRO A 83 18.15 -26.16 -12.52
N LEU A 84 18.31 -26.02 -13.84
CA LEU A 84 19.33 -25.17 -14.47
C LEU A 84 18.94 -23.69 -14.46
N VAL A 85 17.67 -23.35 -14.23
CA VAL A 85 17.24 -21.97 -14.11
C VAL A 85 17.49 -21.51 -12.68
N LYS A 86 18.39 -20.54 -12.50
CA LYS A 86 18.58 -19.84 -11.23
C LYS A 86 17.82 -18.53 -11.30
N THR A 87 17.05 -18.23 -10.27
CA THR A 87 16.28 -16.99 -10.20
C THR A 87 16.39 -16.35 -8.82
N SER A 88 16.33 -15.03 -8.79
CA SER A 88 16.26 -14.24 -7.57
C SER A 88 15.37 -13.02 -7.80
N ARG A 89 14.66 -12.60 -6.77
CA ARG A 89 13.93 -11.32 -6.79
C ARG A 89 14.93 -10.19 -6.77
N THR A 90 14.87 -9.30 -7.74
CA THR A 90 15.76 -8.13 -7.83
C THR A 90 15.11 -6.88 -7.25
N SER A 91 13.80 -6.72 -7.41
CA SER A 91 13.07 -5.58 -6.86
C SER A 91 11.59 -5.89 -6.65
N SER A 92 10.97 -5.05 -5.83
CA SER A 92 9.52 -4.96 -5.69
C SER A 92 9.14 -3.54 -5.32
N TYR A 93 8.14 -2.98 -5.99
CA TYR A 93 7.62 -1.65 -5.69
C TYR A 93 6.11 -1.62 -5.90
N GLY A 94 5.42 -0.72 -5.20
CA GLY A 94 4.01 -0.50 -5.44
C GLY A 94 3.62 0.95 -5.22
N SER A 95 2.60 1.40 -5.95
CA SER A 95 2.10 2.77 -5.89
C SER A 95 0.59 2.81 -6.07
N ILE A 96 -0.04 3.82 -5.45
CA ILE A 96 -1.45 4.13 -5.65
C ILE A 96 -1.55 5.23 -6.71
N SER A 97 -2.41 5.00 -7.71
CA SER A 97 -2.82 6.00 -8.68
C SER A 97 -4.27 5.75 -9.09
N ASN A 98 -5.05 6.81 -9.28
CA ASN A 98 -6.47 6.73 -9.67
C ASN A 98 -7.28 5.72 -8.83
N LYS A 99 -7.06 5.76 -7.50
CA LYS A 99 -7.73 4.88 -6.52
C LYS A 99 -7.47 3.38 -6.74
N LYS A 100 -6.37 3.03 -7.40
CA LYS A 100 -5.92 1.66 -7.63
C LYS A 100 -4.52 1.49 -7.09
N TYR A 101 -4.26 0.39 -6.40
CA TYR A 101 -2.91 0.02 -5.99
C TYR A 101 -2.30 -0.94 -7.01
N SER A 102 -1.19 -0.54 -7.62
CA SER A 102 -0.40 -1.37 -8.52
C SER A 102 0.89 -1.78 -7.84
N GLY A 103 1.20 -3.06 -7.82
CA GLY A 103 2.50 -3.57 -7.39
C GLY A 103 3.20 -4.35 -8.50
N VAL A 104 4.51 -4.19 -8.58
CA VAL A 104 5.39 -4.89 -9.51
C VAL A 104 6.46 -5.61 -8.72
N ALA A 105 6.75 -6.85 -9.10
CA ALA A 105 7.92 -7.61 -8.65
C ALA A 105 8.75 -8.04 -9.86
N THR A 106 10.06 -7.83 -9.78
CA THR A 106 11.00 -8.19 -10.83
C THR A 106 11.93 -9.30 -10.33
N PHE A 107 12.14 -10.29 -11.19
CA PHE A 107 13.01 -11.42 -10.95
C PHE A 107 14.08 -11.48 -12.03
N SER A 108 15.34 -11.63 -11.64
CA SER A 108 16.37 -12.05 -12.60
C SER A 108 16.27 -13.55 -12.83
N TYR A 109 16.61 -14.00 -14.03
CA TYR A 109 16.81 -15.43 -14.29
C TYR A 109 18.08 -15.67 -15.12
N LYS A 110 18.79 -16.73 -14.75
CA LYS A 110 20.04 -17.18 -15.34
C LYS A 110 19.91 -18.67 -15.69
N ILE A 111 20.59 -19.13 -16.73
CA ILE A 111 20.80 -20.57 -16.93
C ILE A 111 22.20 -20.94 -16.48
N GLY A 112 22.31 -21.99 -15.67
CA GLY A 112 23.56 -22.56 -15.21
C GLY A 112 23.55 -23.01 -13.74
N PRO A 113 24.72 -23.37 -13.19
CA PRO A 113 26.02 -23.37 -13.87
C PRO A 113 26.19 -24.57 -14.81
N LEU A 114 26.58 -24.31 -16.06
CA LEU A 114 27.12 -25.34 -16.96
C LEU A 114 28.64 -25.17 -16.98
N LYS A 115 29.38 -26.16 -16.47
CA LYS A 115 30.85 -26.08 -16.32
C LYS A 115 31.33 -24.84 -15.54
N GLY A 116 30.59 -24.43 -14.50
CA GLY A 116 30.93 -23.28 -13.66
C GLY A 116 30.48 -21.91 -14.16
N LEU A 117 29.92 -21.81 -15.38
CA LEU A 117 29.44 -20.56 -15.96
C LEU A 117 27.92 -20.44 -15.85
N SER A 118 27.44 -19.29 -15.36
CA SER A 118 26.02 -18.93 -15.35
C SER A 118 25.81 -17.64 -16.13
N VAL A 119 24.97 -17.68 -17.15
CA VAL A 119 24.67 -16.52 -17.99
C VAL A 119 23.31 -15.96 -17.60
N GLN A 120 23.26 -14.66 -17.27
CA GLN A 120 21.97 -13.99 -17.07
C GLN A 120 21.28 -13.79 -18.41
N ILE A 121 20.02 -14.22 -18.48
CA ILE A 121 19.28 -14.27 -19.74
C ILE A 121 18.24 -13.15 -19.80
N GLY A 122 17.79 -12.67 -18.66
CA GLY A 122 16.89 -11.53 -18.62
C GLY A 122 16.28 -11.31 -17.26
N THR A 123 15.20 -10.52 -17.28
CA THR A 123 14.34 -10.25 -16.14
C THR A 123 12.91 -10.60 -16.47
N TYR A 124 12.19 -11.08 -15.47
CA TYR A 124 10.78 -11.39 -15.55
C TYR A 124 10.02 -10.51 -14.56
N ASN A 125 9.10 -9.72 -15.08
CA ASN A 125 8.33 -8.74 -14.32
C ASN A 125 6.91 -9.26 -14.17
N LEU A 126 6.34 -9.14 -12.98
CA LEU A 126 4.95 -9.42 -12.70
C LEU A 126 4.32 -8.17 -12.11
N LYS A 127 3.15 -7.79 -12.63
CA LYS A 127 2.33 -6.69 -12.12
C LYS A 127 0.98 -7.23 -11.68
N VAL A 128 0.47 -6.70 -10.57
CA VAL A 128 -0.91 -6.89 -10.14
C VAL A 128 -1.50 -5.54 -9.74
N THR A 129 -2.75 -5.30 -10.12
CA THR A 129 -3.50 -4.08 -9.80
C THR A 129 -4.77 -4.45 -9.05
N GLY A 130 -5.01 -3.80 -7.91
CA GLY A 130 -6.23 -3.95 -7.13
C GLY A 130 -6.94 -2.61 -6.87
N GLY A 131 -8.24 -2.67 -6.63
CA GLY A 131 -9.07 -1.54 -6.19
C GLY A 131 -10.12 -1.97 -5.17
N GLU A 132 -11.19 -1.19 -5.02
CA GLU A 132 -12.27 -1.46 -4.05
C GLU A 132 -12.79 -2.90 -4.12
N ASN A 133 -13.11 -3.35 -5.33
CA ASN A 133 -13.70 -4.66 -5.62
C ASN A 133 -12.68 -5.79 -5.70
N GLY A 134 -11.40 -5.53 -5.37
CA GLY A 134 -10.34 -6.51 -5.45
C GLY A 134 -9.55 -6.46 -6.74
N LEU A 135 -9.26 -7.63 -7.32
CA LEU A 135 -8.34 -7.75 -8.45
C LEU A 135 -8.93 -7.05 -9.67
N ILE A 136 -8.16 -6.14 -10.28
CA ILE A 136 -8.52 -5.45 -11.52
C ILE A 136 -7.77 -6.08 -12.69
N SER A 137 -6.46 -6.27 -12.54
CA SER A 137 -5.64 -6.84 -13.60
C SER A 137 -4.37 -7.48 -13.06
N GLY A 138 -3.83 -8.41 -13.83
CA GLY A 138 -2.50 -8.98 -13.65
C GLY A 138 -1.83 -9.12 -15.00
N SER A 139 -0.53 -8.87 -15.05
CA SER A 139 0.27 -9.06 -16.26
C SER A 139 1.69 -9.48 -15.92
N ALA A 140 2.38 -10.05 -16.91
CA ALA A 140 3.78 -10.38 -16.81
C ALA A 140 4.49 -10.18 -18.15
N TRP A 141 5.76 -9.81 -18.11
CA TRP A 141 6.58 -9.60 -19.31
C TRP A 141 8.07 -9.87 -19.05
N LYS A 142 8.79 -10.16 -20.13
CA LYS A 142 10.24 -10.41 -20.13
C LYS A 142 10.97 -9.17 -20.66
N ASN A 143 12.11 -8.83 -20.07
CA ASN A 143 13.11 -7.92 -20.65
C ASN A 143 14.45 -8.63 -20.74
#